data_AF-A0A9D0YRS3-F1
#
_entry.id   AF-A0A9D0YRS3-F1
#
_cell.length_a   1.000
_cell.length_b   1.000
_cell.length_c   1.000
_cell.angle_alpha   90.00
_cell.angle_beta   90.00
_cell.angle_gamma   90.00
#
_symmetry.space_group_name_H-M   'P 1'
#
loop_
_entity.id
_entity.type
_entity.pdbx_description
1 polymer ?
#
loop_
_entity_poly.entity_id
_entity_poly.type
_entity_poly.pdbx_seq_one_letter_code
_entity_poly.pdbx_strand_id
1 'polypeptide(L)'
;MYTHVIFDLDGTLLNTIDDLANAGNWVCAQRGWPTHTVEAYKTKVGNGIPKLVERFAPQGTSQQELEEALAQFMEYYGAHKEDLTAPYWGMAQVLDALKQAGVGIGVLTNKAHSLAGAVMERYYPGVFTHIQGALPDQPTKPDPTLLYALMEQMGAKPDTTLFVGDSNVDIRTGKNGKLDTCGVLWGFRSREELEQEGAHHLVERPGQLLSLVLGRPETQTLAPHEVAKAAQLLAAGELVAVPTETVYGLASDAYIEESVRANYEAKGRPEEKPLNVLVDGMDMVEGVCRDIPPEAYTLAKAFWPGPLTMILWGKGTLPSIVPAGGATQGVRCPDHPDTLGVIRALGHPLACPSANISGHPSPKNATQVLEQLDGRIGAVLDGGPCSVGVESTIVDLTVKPFRILRQGGLSREAIEQALGCEVEG
;
A
#
# COMPACT_ATOMS: atom_id res chain seq x y z
N MET A 1 9.41 -17.50 15.14
CA MET A 1 9.52 -16.51 14.06
C MET A 1 9.65 -17.28 12.76
N TYR A 2 8.82 -16.99 11.76
CA TYR A 2 8.80 -17.77 10.52
C TYR A 2 10.03 -17.45 9.67
N THR A 3 10.65 -18.48 9.11
CA THR A 3 11.78 -18.33 8.18
C THR A 3 11.33 -18.44 6.73
N HIS A 4 10.15 -19.01 6.50
CA HIS A 4 9.56 -19.18 5.18
C HIS A 4 8.08 -18.81 5.18
N VAL A 5 7.61 -18.29 4.04
CA VAL A 5 6.20 -18.02 3.80
C VAL A 5 5.82 -18.58 2.43
N ILE A 6 4.78 -19.40 2.40
CA ILE A 6 4.19 -19.92 1.17
C ILE A 6 2.84 -19.25 0.98
N PHE A 7 2.66 -18.59 -0.16
CA PHE A 7 1.45 -17.88 -0.52
C PHE A 7 0.61 -18.70 -1.49
N ASP A 8 -0.72 -18.65 -1.36
CA ASP A 8 -1.58 -18.86 -2.51
C ASP A 8 -1.46 -17.68 -3.51
N LEU A 9 -1.90 -17.91 -4.75
CA LEU A 9 -1.91 -16.91 -5.81
C LEU A 9 -3.25 -16.16 -5.90
N ASP A 10 -4.35 -16.88 -6.11
CA ASP A 10 -5.64 -16.32 -6.54
C ASP A 10 -6.46 -15.90 -5.32
N GLY A 11 -6.67 -14.60 -5.12
CA GLY A 11 -7.37 -14.09 -3.91
C GLY A 11 -6.41 -13.75 -2.78
N THR A 12 -5.12 -14.05 -2.94
CA THR A 12 -4.07 -13.76 -1.95
C THR A 12 -3.04 -12.78 -2.47
N LEU A 13 -2.35 -13.11 -3.58
CA LEU A 13 -1.38 -12.25 -4.24
C LEU A 13 -2.02 -11.42 -5.35
N LEU A 14 -2.85 -12.06 -6.17
CA LEU A 14 -3.54 -11.44 -7.30
C LEU A 14 -5.06 -11.52 -7.13
N ASN A 15 -5.73 -10.40 -7.37
CA ASN A 15 -7.18 -10.36 -7.53
C ASN A 15 -7.53 -10.80 -8.96
N THR A 16 -7.94 -12.06 -9.12
CA THR A 16 -8.25 -12.68 -10.42
C THR A 16 -9.75 -12.90 -10.63
N ILE A 17 -10.59 -12.48 -9.69
CA ILE A 17 -12.00 -12.91 -9.65
C ILE A 17 -12.81 -12.40 -10.83
N ASP A 18 -12.56 -11.18 -11.29
CA ASP A 18 -13.30 -10.57 -12.38
C ASP A 18 -13.05 -11.30 -13.70
N ASP A 19 -11.80 -11.65 -14.01
CA ASP A 19 -11.47 -12.41 -15.23
C ASP A 19 -12.04 -13.84 -15.19
N LEU A 20 -12.04 -14.48 -14.01
CA LEU A 20 -12.67 -15.79 -13.82
C LEU A 20 -14.20 -15.72 -13.99
N ALA A 21 -14.83 -14.69 -13.43
CA ALA A 21 -16.27 -14.46 -13.55
C ALA A 21 -16.67 -14.12 -14.99
N ASN A 22 -15.89 -13.30 -15.69
CA ASN A 22 -16.09 -12.95 -17.09
C ASN A 22 -15.98 -14.19 -17.98
N ALA A 23 -14.96 -15.03 -17.79
CA ALA A 23 -14.81 -16.26 -18.54
C ALA A 23 -15.97 -17.25 -18.29
N GLY A 24 -16.37 -17.42 -17.02
CA GLY A 24 -17.50 -18.29 -16.68
C GLY A 24 -18.81 -17.78 -17.28
N ASN A 25 -19.08 -16.48 -17.18
CA ASN A 25 -20.29 -15.88 -17.74
C ASN A 25 -20.30 -15.87 -19.28
N TRP A 26 -19.13 -15.77 -19.91
CA TRP A 26 -19.00 -15.95 -21.35
C TRP A 26 -19.41 -17.38 -21.75
N VAL A 27 -18.89 -18.41 -21.07
CA VAL A 27 -19.30 -19.81 -21.32
C VAL A 27 -20.80 -20.00 -21.08
N CYS A 28 -21.35 -19.46 -19.98
CA CYS A 28 -22.78 -19.51 -19.73
C CYS A 28 -23.59 -18.91 -20.88
N ALA A 29 -23.18 -17.73 -21.39
CA ALA A 29 -23.85 -17.08 -22.51
C ALA A 29 -23.80 -17.91 -23.80
N GLN A 30 -22.65 -18.52 -24.12
CA GLN A 30 -22.51 -19.38 -25.31
C GLN A 30 -23.42 -20.62 -25.23
N ARG A 31 -23.69 -21.11 -24.03
CA ARG A 31 -24.50 -22.32 -23.79
C ARG A 31 -25.97 -22.04 -23.43
N GLY A 32 -26.36 -20.78 -23.35
CA GLY A 32 -27.70 -20.38 -22.88
C GLY A 32 -27.96 -20.70 -21.41
N TRP A 33 -26.91 -20.84 -20.59
CA TRP A 33 -27.00 -21.06 -19.16
C TRP A 33 -27.19 -19.74 -18.40
N PRO A 34 -27.76 -19.77 -17.17
CA PRO A 34 -27.81 -18.60 -16.32
C PRO A 34 -26.40 -18.07 -15.99
N THR A 35 -26.22 -16.76 -16.08
CA THR A 35 -25.00 -16.08 -15.61
C THR A 35 -25.06 -15.86 -14.11
N HIS A 36 -23.89 -15.60 -13.52
CA HIS A 36 -23.73 -15.38 -12.07
C HIS A 36 -23.07 -14.02 -11.81
N THR A 37 -23.31 -13.45 -10.64
CA THR A 37 -22.60 -12.23 -10.20
C THR A 37 -21.15 -12.55 -9.84
N VAL A 38 -20.25 -11.56 -9.87
CA VAL A 38 -18.85 -11.72 -9.41
C VAL A 38 -18.79 -12.25 -7.97
N GLU A 39 -19.67 -11.75 -7.10
CA GLU A 39 -19.77 -12.21 -5.71
C GLU A 39 -20.13 -13.71 -5.62
N ALA A 40 -21.02 -14.20 -6.50
CA ALA A 40 -21.34 -15.62 -6.57
C ALA A 40 -20.14 -16.46 -7.05
N TYR A 41 -19.25 -15.92 -7.88
CA TYR A 41 -18.02 -16.61 -8.30
C TYR A 41 -17.01 -16.77 -7.16
N LYS A 42 -16.94 -15.82 -6.21
CA LYS A 42 -16.00 -15.92 -5.07
C LYS A 42 -16.12 -17.26 -4.37
N THR A 43 -17.34 -17.69 -4.04
CA THR A 43 -17.58 -18.99 -3.37
C THR A 43 -17.38 -20.21 -4.28
N LYS A 44 -17.29 -20.03 -5.61
CA LYS A 44 -17.13 -21.11 -6.59
C LYS A 44 -15.66 -21.42 -6.92
N VAL A 45 -14.74 -20.49 -6.71
CA VAL A 45 -13.29 -20.66 -6.98
C VAL A 45 -12.56 -21.38 -5.82
N GLY A 46 -11.29 -21.76 -6.02
CA GLY A 46 -10.41 -22.37 -5.00
C GLY A 46 -10.03 -23.84 -5.27
N ASN A 47 -10.83 -24.60 -6.02
CA ASN A 47 -10.57 -26.02 -6.32
C ASN A 47 -10.13 -26.28 -7.77
N GLY A 48 -9.55 -25.26 -8.42
CA GLY A 48 -9.16 -25.32 -9.82
C GLY A 48 -10.32 -25.08 -10.79
N ILE A 49 -9.98 -24.82 -12.06
CA ILE A 49 -10.92 -24.47 -13.12
C ILE A 49 -11.96 -25.57 -13.41
N PRO A 50 -11.63 -26.87 -13.45
CA PRO A 50 -12.63 -27.91 -13.68
C PRO A 50 -13.78 -27.88 -12.67
N LYS A 51 -13.46 -27.68 -11.38
CA LYS A 51 -14.48 -27.57 -10.34
C LYS A 51 -15.26 -26.26 -10.44
N LEU A 52 -14.64 -25.17 -10.87
CA LEU A 52 -15.33 -23.92 -11.15
C LEU A 52 -16.40 -24.11 -12.24
N VAL A 53 -16.05 -24.80 -13.33
CA VAL A 53 -16.97 -25.11 -14.44
C VAL A 53 -18.16 -25.93 -13.96
N GLU A 54 -17.92 -26.99 -13.19
CA GLU A 54 -18.98 -27.79 -12.56
C GLU A 54 -19.92 -26.93 -11.68
N ARG A 55 -19.38 -25.93 -10.97
CA ARG A 55 -20.13 -25.10 -10.01
C ARG A 55 -20.94 -23.97 -10.62
N PHE A 56 -20.60 -23.50 -11.82
CA PHE A 56 -21.42 -22.51 -12.53
C PHE A 56 -22.39 -23.15 -13.53
N ALA A 57 -22.12 -24.39 -13.96
CA ALA A 57 -23.01 -25.15 -14.82
C ALA A 57 -24.35 -25.47 -14.13
N PRO A 58 -25.45 -25.62 -14.90
CA PRO A 58 -26.73 -26.09 -14.38
C PRO A 58 -26.63 -27.44 -13.68
N GLN A 59 -27.51 -27.67 -12.69
CA GLN A 59 -27.58 -28.97 -12.04
C GLN A 59 -28.02 -30.06 -13.03
N GLY A 60 -27.31 -31.19 -13.05
CA GLY A 60 -27.59 -32.31 -13.95
C GLY A 60 -26.90 -32.23 -15.31
N THR A 61 -26.03 -31.24 -15.53
CA THR A 61 -25.20 -31.17 -16.75
C THR A 61 -24.36 -32.44 -16.94
N SER A 62 -24.36 -32.88 -18.19
CA SER A 62 -23.43 -33.80 -18.84
C SER A 62 -22.00 -33.86 -18.32
N GLN A 63 -21.38 -35.02 -18.07
CA GLN A 63 -19.91 -35.07 -18.00
C GLN A 63 -19.27 -34.59 -19.32
N GLN A 64 -19.84 -35.01 -20.45
CA GLN A 64 -19.42 -34.56 -21.78
C GLN A 64 -19.63 -33.04 -21.94
N GLU A 65 -20.78 -32.52 -21.50
CA GLU A 65 -21.06 -31.08 -21.59
C GLU A 65 -20.12 -30.25 -20.70
N LEU A 66 -19.74 -30.77 -19.52
CA LEU A 66 -18.75 -30.15 -18.64
C LEU A 66 -17.35 -30.12 -19.26
N GLU A 67 -16.94 -31.19 -19.95
CA GLU A 67 -15.66 -31.24 -20.67
C GLU A 67 -15.60 -30.23 -21.81
N GLU A 68 -16.67 -30.11 -22.59
CA GLU A 68 -16.77 -29.09 -23.63
C GLU A 68 -16.84 -27.67 -23.07
N ALA A 69 -17.54 -27.46 -21.94
CA ALA A 69 -17.60 -26.16 -21.25
C ALA A 69 -16.23 -25.77 -20.68
N LEU A 70 -15.49 -26.75 -20.17
CA LEU A 70 -14.12 -26.57 -19.70
C LEU A 70 -13.18 -26.17 -20.84
N ALA A 71 -13.29 -26.81 -22.01
CA ALA A 71 -12.50 -26.43 -23.18
C ALA A 71 -12.77 -24.98 -23.61
N GLN A 72 -14.06 -24.60 -23.70
CA GLN A 72 -14.48 -23.22 -23.99
C GLN A 72 -13.96 -22.21 -22.96
N PHE A 73 -14.07 -22.56 -21.66
CA PHE A 73 -13.54 -21.72 -20.59
C PHE A 73 -12.03 -21.51 -20.74
N MET A 74 -11.27 -22.59 -20.96
CA MET A 74 -9.81 -22.54 -21.06
C MET A 74 -9.34 -21.71 -22.26
N GLU A 75 -10.05 -21.78 -23.39
CA GLU A 75 -9.77 -20.96 -24.57
C GLU A 75 -10.00 -19.47 -24.28
N TYR A 76 -11.18 -19.11 -23.77
CA TYR A 76 -11.50 -17.72 -23.48
C TYR A 76 -10.63 -17.15 -22.35
N TYR A 77 -10.56 -17.85 -21.22
CA TYR A 77 -9.74 -17.42 -20.09
C TYR A 77 -8.27 -17.35 -20.47
N GLY A 78 -7.76 -18.26 -21.30
CA GLY A 78 -6.38 -18.20 -21.82
C GLY A 78 -6.07 -16.86 -22.50
N ALA A 79 -7.02 -16.29 -23.25
CA ALA A 79 -6.89 -15.01 -23.92
C ALA A 79 -7.16 -13.80 -23.01
N HIS A 80 -8.01 -13.95 -21.98
CA HIS A 80 -8.56 -12.84 -21.17
C HIS A 80 -8.15 -12.85 -19.69
N LYS A 81 -7.30 -13.78 -19.24
CA LYS A 81 -6.88 -13.95 -17.83
C LYS A 81 -6.09 -12.80 -17.21
N GLU A 82 -5.83 -11.73 -17.97
CA GLU A 82 -5.00 -10.60 -17.60
C GLU A 82 -5.70 -9.26 -17.90
N ASP A 83 -6.99 -9.29 -18.26
CA ASP A 83 -7.74 -8.08 -18.66
C ASP A 83 -8.03 -7.19 -17.44
N LEU A 84 -8.42 -7.79 -16.32
CA LEU A 84 -8.74 -7.09 -15.06
C LEU A 84 -7.89 -7.57 -13.88
N THR A 85 -7.13 -8.66 -14.03
CA THR A 85 -6.25 -9.17 -12.98
C THR A 85 -5.23 -8.13 -12.54
N ALA A 86 -5.18 -7.91 -11.22
CA ALA A 86 -4.27 -6.97 -10.59
C ALA A 86 -3.70 -7.53 -9.27
N PRO A 87 -2.48 -7.12 -8.87
CA PRO A 87 -1.95 -7.44 -7.55
C PRO A 87 -2.77 -6.75 -6.46
N TYR A 88 -2.92 -7.40 -5.30
CA TYR A 88 -3.48 -6.73 -4.13
C TYR A 88 -2.53 -5.62 -3.65
N TRP A 89 -3.12 -4.47 -3.28
CA TRP A 89 -2.39 -3.30 -2.80
C TRP A 89 -1.53 -3.65 -1.59
N GLY A 90 -0.33 -3.07 -1.46
CA GLY A 90 0.60 -3.36 -0.37
C GLY A 90 1.37 -4.68 -0.48
N MET A 91 0.91 -5.67 -1.27
CA MET A 91 1.60 -6.98 -1.35
C MET A 91 3.01 -6.86 -1.93
N ALA A 92 3.24 -6.01 -2.93
CA ALA A 92 4.59 -5.80 -3.46
C ALA A 92 5.57 -5.33 -2.37
N GLN A 93 5.11 -4.43 -1.48
CA GLN A 93 5.89 -3.88 -0.37
C GLN A 93 6.14 -4.93 0.71
N VAL A 94 5.13 -5.77 0.99
CA VAL A 94 5.27 -6.89 1.93
C VAL A 94 6.32 -7.88 1.42
N LEU A 95 6.25 -8.28 0.15
CA LEU A 95 7.19 -9.24 -0.44
C LEU A 95 8.64 -8.71 -0.45
N ASP A 96 8.83 -7.43 -0.78
CA ASP A 96 10.14 -6.77 -0.70
C ASP A 96 10.68 -6.77 0.73
N ALA A 97 9.85 -6.40 1.72
CA ALA A 97 10.26 -6.38 3.12
C ALA A 97 10.61 -7.78 3.67
N LEU A 98 9.85 -8.81 3.30
CA LEU A 98 10.14 -10.20 3.65
C LEU A 98 11.48 -10.67 3.05
N LYS A 99 11.71 -10.37 1.76
CA LYS A 99 12.96 -10.72 1.06
C LYS A 99 14.18 -10.02 1.66
N GLN A 100 14.07 -8.73 1.97
CA GLN A 100 15.14 -7.97 2.63
C GLN A 100 15.46 -8.52 4.02
N ALA A 101 14.47 -9.06 4.73
CA ALA A 101 14.65 -9.74 6.01
C ALA A 101 15.19 -11.18 5.87
N GLY A 102 15.43 -11.67 4.64
CA GLY A 102 15.95 -13.01 4.39
C GLY A 102 14.92 -14.13 4.53
N VAL A 103 13.62 -13.80 4.52
CA VAL A 103 12.54 -14.80 4.58
C VAL A 103 12.40 -15.48 3.21
N GLY A 104 12.43 -16.81 3.19
CA GLY A 104 12.20 -17.59 1.97
C GLY A 104 10.74 -17.55 1.55
N ILE A 105 10.44 -17.01 0.37
CA ILE A 105 9.07 -16.88 -0.14
C ILE A 105 8.81 -17.84 -1.31
N GLY A 106 7.62 -18.45 -1.31
CA GLY A 106 7.18 -19.36 -2.37
C GLY A 106 5.69 -19.24 -2.67
N VAL A 107 5.25 -19.80 -3.79
CA VAL A 107 3.84 -19.81 -4.22
C VAL A 107 3.35 -21.24 -4.42
N LEU A 108 2.19 -21.59 -3.85
CA LEU A 108 1.47 -22.83 -4.12
C LEU A 108 0.03 -22.56 -4.55
N THR A 109 -0.29 -22.84 -5.81
CA THR A 109 -1.60 -22.56 -6.42
C THR A 109 -2.22 -23.78 -7.10
N ASN A 110 -3.57 -23.83 -7.15
CA ASN A 110 -4.30 -24.81 -7.96
C ASN A 110 -4.38 -24.43 -9.46
N LYS A 111 -3.82 -23.28 -9.86
CA LYS A 111 -3.61 -22.92 -11.25
C LYS A 111 -2.57 -23.86 -11.88
N ALA A 112 -2.77 -24.23 -13.15
CA ALA A 112 -1.84 -25.11 -13.85
C ALA A 112 -0.39 -24.60 -13.77
N HIS A 113 0.57 -25.48 -13.47
CA HIS A 113 1.97 -25.11 -13.28
C HIS A 113 2.56 -24.39 -14.51
N SER A 114 2.18 -24.82 -15.72
CA SER A 114 2.58 -24.19 -16.98
C SER A 114 2.15 -22.73 -17.12
N LEU A 115 1.11 -22.29 -16.39
CA LEU A 115 0.60 -20.92 -16.42
C LEU A 115 1.07 -20.11 -15.21
N ALA A 116 1.20 -20.74 -14.04
CA ALA A 116 1.51 -20.05 -12.78
C ALA A 116 2.81 -19.24 -12.85
N GLY A 117 3.88 -19.82 -13.42
CA GLY A 117 5.17 -19.12 -13.53
C GLY A 117 5.11 -17.85 -14.37
N ALA A 118 4.43 -17.90 -15.53
CA ALA A 118 4.30 -16.75 -16.43
C ALA A 118 3.48 -15.62 -15.80
N VAL A 119 2.40 -15.96 -15.09
CA VAL A 119 1.58 -14.98 -14.37
C VAL A 119 2.40 -14.31 -13.26
N MET A 120 3.12 -15.10 -12.46
CA MET A 120 3.93 -14.56 -11.37
C MET A 120 5.06 -13.65 -11.88
N GLU A 121 5.76 -14.03 -12.94
CA GLU A 121 6.83 -13.21 -13.51
C GLU A 121 6.30 -11.89 -14.09
N ARG A 122 5.08 -11.88 -14.63
CA ARG A 122 4.46 -10.66 -15.15
C ARG A 122 4.13 -9.64 -14.04
N TYR A 123 3.55 -10.09 -12.93
CA TYR A 123 3.09 -9.20 -11.86
C TYR A 123 4.14 -8.96 -10.76
N TYR A 124 5.06 -9.90 -10.55
CA TYR A 124 6.11 -9.87 -9.55
C TYR A 124 7.46 -10.33 -10.14
N PRO A 125 7.99 -9.61 -11.14
CA PRO A 125 9.19 -10.03 -11.88
C PRO A 125 10.39 -10.21 -10.95
N GLY A 126 11.01 -11.40 -11.00
CA GLY A 126 12.20 -11.72 -10.19
C GLY A 126 11.98 -11.75 -8.68
N VAL A 127 10.73 -11.75 -8.20
CA VAL A 127 10.41 -11.79 -6.76
C VAL A 127 10.43 -13.23 -6.25
N PHE A 128 9.76 -14.15 -6.94
CA PHE A 128 9.60 -15.54 -6.50
C PHE A 128 10.53 -16.49 -7.26
N THR A 129 11.33 -17.27 -6.54
CA THR A 129 12.19 -18.32 -7.11
C THR A 129 11.57 -19.71 -7.05
N HIS A 130 10.54 -19.90 -6.23
CA HIS A 130 9.85 -21.18 -6.02
C HIS A 130 8.35 -21.01 -6.24
N ILE A 131 7.85 -21.56 -7.35
CA ILE A 131 6.45 -21.48 -7.75
C ILE A 131 5.96 -22.88 -8.12
N GLN A 132 4.99 -23.40 -7.37
CA GLN A 132 4.36 -24.68 -7.63
C GLN A 132 2.90 -24.45 -8.01
N GLY A 133 2.53 -24.94 -9.20
CA GLY A 133 1.14 -24.98 -9.65
C GLY A 133 0.62 -26.42 -9.69
N ALA A 134 -0.63 -26.60 -10.12
CA ALA A 134 -1.21 -27.92 -10.33
C ALA A 134 -0.47 -28.69 -11.44
N LEU A 135 -0.24 -29.98 -11.20
CA LEU A 135 0.32 -30.93 -12.16
C LEU A 135 -0.75 -31.98 -12.53
N PRO A 136 -0.81 -32.46 -13.79
CA PRO A 136 -1.87 -33.38 -14.22
C PRO A 136 -2.02 -34.66 -13.40
N ASP A 137 -0.89 -35.24 -12.96
CA ASP A 137 -0.85 -36.55 -12.28
C ASP A 137 -0.64 -36.44 -10.76
N GLN A 138 -0.86 -35.27 -10.17
CA GLN A 138 -0.70 -35.02 -8.74
C GLN A 138 -1.98 -34.44 -8.14
N PRO A 139 -2.31 -34.79 -6.89
CA PRO A 139 -3.47 -34.20 -6.23
C PRO A 139 -3.25 -32.70 -6.00
N THR A 140 -4.32 -31.93 -6.19
CA THR A 140 -4.35 -30.47 -5.97
C THR A 140 -4.66 -30.13 -4.52
N LYS A 141 -4.47 -28.86 -4.14
CA LYS A 141 -4.89 -28.38 -2.81
C LYS A 141 -6.38 -28.72 -2.57
N PRO A 142 -6.77 -29.24 -1.39
CA PRO A 142 -6.03 -29.14 -0.13
C PRO A 142 -5.07 -30.31 0.20
N ASP A 143 -4.79 -31.19 -0.75
CA ASP A 143 -3.80 -32.25 -0.54
C ASP A 143 -2.38 -31.65 -0.38
N PRO A 144 -1.59 -32.08 0.62
CA PRO A 144 -0.29 -31.47 0.92
C PRO A 144 0.85 -32.01 0.05
N THR A 145 0.61 -32.92 -0.91
CA THR A 145 1.67 -33.54 -1.73
C THR A 145 2.55 -32.49 -2.43
N LEU A 146 1.93 -31.54 -3.13
CA LEU A 146 2.67 -30.47 -3.82
C LEU A 146 3.24 -29.41 -2.85
N LEU A 147 2.64 -29.26 -1.67
CA LEU A 147 3.20 -28.43 -0.60
C LEU A 147 4.53 -29.00 -0.10
N TYR A 148 4.59 -30.31 0.18
CA TYR A 148 5.82 -30.96 0.64
C TYR A 148 6.94 -30.87 -0.40
N ALA A 149 6.63 -31.09 -1.67
CA ALA A 149 7.60 -30.95 -2.77
C ALA A 149 8.15 -29.52 -2.85
N LEU A 150 7.28 -28.50 -2.74
CA LEU A 150 7.70 -27.10 -2.72
C LEU A 150 8.60 -26.79 -1.51
N MET A 151 8.21 -27.25 -0.31
CA MET A 151 9.00 -27.04 0.90
C MET A 151 10.38 -27.69 0.83
N GLU A 152 10.49 -28.88 0.25
CA GLU A 152 11.77 -29.55 0.02
C GLU A 152 12.69 -28.71 -0.88
N GLN A 153 12.16 -28.16 -1.98
CA GLN A 153 12.91 -27.29 -2.88
C GLN A 153 13.37 -25.98 -2.22
N MET A 154 12.55 -25.44 -1.31
CA MET A 154 12.85 -24.23 -0.55
C MET A 154 13.80 -24.48 0.63
N GLY A 155 14.01 -25.74 1.04
CA GLY A 155 14.69 -26.07 2.30
C GLY A 155 13.87 -25.68 3.55
N ALA A 156 12.55 -25.57 3.41
CA ALA A 156 11.63 -25.10 4.43
C ALA A 156 11.22 -26.22 5.41
N LYS A 157 10.86 -25.86 6.65
CA LYS A 157 10.44 -26.81 7.70
C LYS A 157 9.04 -26.46 8.24
N PRO A 158 8.17 -27.44 8.51
CA PRO A 158 6.78 -27.18 8.92
C PRO A 158 6.63 -26.22 10.11
N ASP A 159 7.50 -26.33 11.12
CA ASP A 159 7.50 -25.54 12.35
C ASP A 159 7.96 -24.08 12.18
N THR A 160 8.50 -23.73 11.00
CA THR A 160 9.00 -22.37 10.70
C THR A 160 8.45 -21.81 9.39
N THR A 161 7.45 -22.46 8.80
CA THR A 161 6.80 -22.03 7.57
C THR A 161 5.36 -21.63 7.82
N LEU A 162 5.00 -20.43 7.37
CA LEU A 162 3.62 -19.95 7.36
C LEU A 162 2.98 -20.21 5.99
N PHE A 163 1.78 -20.77 5.97
CA PHE A 163 0.97 -20.84 4.76
C PHE A 163 -0.07 -19.70 4.76
N VAL A 164 -0.06 -18.85 3.74
CA VAL A 164 -0.93 -17.67 3.61
C VAL A 164 -1.89 -17.87 2.46
N GLY A 165 -3.19 -17.75 2.71
CA GLY A 165 -4.21 -17.87 1.68
C GLY A 165 -5.55 -17.28 2.09
N ASP A 166 -6.46 -17.07 1.14
CA ASP A 166 -7.77 -16.46 1.40
C ASP A 166 -8.92 -17.46 1.45
N SER A 167 -8.68 -18.75 1.20
CA SER A 167 -9.74 -19.74 1.11
C SER A 167 -9.64 -20.87 2.13
N ASN A 168 -10.76 -21.56 2.36
CA ASN A 168 -10.78 -22.78 3.14
C ASN A 168 -9.83 -23.86 2.60
N VAL A 169 -9.63 -23.90 1.27
CA VAL A 169 -8.68 -24.81 0.62
C VAL A 169 -7.26 -24.54 1.10
N ASP A 170 -6.88 -23.27 1.24
CA ASP A 170 -5.54 -22.87 1.69
C ASP A 170 -5.30 -23.21 3.15
N ILE A 171 -6.27 -22.89 4.01
CA ILE A 171 -6.21 -23.22 5.45
C ILE A 171 -6.09 -24.73 5.64
N ARG A 172 -6.88 -25.52 4.90
CA ARG A 172 -6.78 -27.00 4.92
C ARG A 172 -5.43 -27.48 4.39
N THR A 173 -4.89 -26.87 3.33
CA THR A 173 -3.58 -27.24 2.77
C THR A 173 -2.47 -27.10 3.81
N GLY A 174 -2.38 -25.93 4.45
CA GLY A 174 -1.37 -25.70 5.49
C GLY A 174 -1.54 -26.65 6.68
N LYS A 175 -2.78 -26.88 7.15
CA LYS A 175 -3.05 -27.83 8.24
C LYS A 175 -2.70 -29.27 7.88
N ASN A 176 -3.03 -29.72 6.68
CA ASN A 176 -2.65 -31.05 6.17
C ASN A 176 -1.13 -31.18 6.03
N GLY A 177 -0.43 -30.08 5.75
CA GLY A 177 1.02 -29.96 5.75
C GLY A 177 1.66 -29.82 7.14
N LYS A 178 0.86 -29.66 8.20
CA LYS A 178 1.28 -29.34 9.58
C LYS A 178 2.01 -27.99 9.71
N LEU A 179 1.59 -27.00 8.94
CA LEU A 179 2.06 -25.62 9.01
C LEU A 179 1.09 -24.76 9.81
N ASP A 180 1.61 -23.67 10.38
CA ASP A 180 0.76 -22.55 10.78
C ASP A 180 0.13 -21.91 9.55
N THR A 181 -1.08 -21.38 9.71
CA THR A 181 -1.89 -20.83 8.62
C THR A 181 -2.34 -19.42 8.91
N CYS A 182 -2.27 -18.54 7.91
CA CYS A 182 -2.79 -17.18 7.97
C CYS A 182 -3.86 -17.02 6.89
N GLY A 183 -5.09 -16.78 7.32
CA GLY A 183 -6.17 -16.38 6.44
C GLY A 183 -6.10 -14.88 6.12
N VAL A 184 -6.25 -14.50 4.86
CA VAL A 184 -6.29 -13.09 4.44
C VAL A 184 -7.71 -12.65 4.10
N LEU A 185 -8.12 -11.47 4.59
CA LEU A 185 -9.52 -11.03 4.53
C LEU A 185 -9.83 -10.09 3.36
N TRP A 186 -8.83 -9.74 2.55
CA TRP A 186 -9.03 -9.01 1.29
C TRP A 186 -9.37 -9.92 0.10
N GLY A 187 -9.27 -11.24 0.29
CA GLY A 187 -9.53 -12.23 -0.74
C GLY A 187 -11.00 -12.57 -0.90
N PHE A 188 -11.28 -13.83 -1.23
CA PHE A 188 -12.59 -14.27 -1.70
C PHE A 188 -13.48 -14.85 -0.61
N ARG A 189 -12.95 -15.22 0.57
CA ARG A 189 -13.76 -15.78 1.68
C ARG A 189 -13.97 -14.81 2.82
N SER A 190 -15.02 -15.10 3.59
CA SER A 190 -15.34 -14.35 4.78
C SER A 190 -14.47 -14.77 5.96
N ARG A 191 -14.43 -13.91 6.97
CA ARG A 191 -13.80 -14.19 8.26
C ARG A 191 -14.34 -15.46 8.88
N GLU A 192 -15.67 -15.62 8.92
CA GLU A 192 -16.33 -16.76 9.56
C GLU A 192 -15.91 -18.09 8.93
N GLU A 193 -15.74 -18.15 7.60
CA GLU A 193 -15.29 -19.35 6.91
C GLU A 193 -13.86 -19.71 7.31
N LEU A 194 -12.94 -18.73 7.32
CA LEU A 194 -11.54 -18.97 7.66
C LEU A 194 -11.35 -19.34 9.14
N GLU A 195 -12.16 -18.77 10.04
CA GLU A 195 -12.20 -19.13 11.46
C GLU A 195 -12.73 -20.56 11.67
N GLN A 196 -13.80 -20.95 10.97
CA GLN A 196 -14.37 -22.30 11.04
C GLN A 196 -13.40 -23.38 10.56
N GLU A 197 -12.59 -23.07 9.55
CA GLU A 197 -11.52 -23.96 9.09
C GLU A 197 -10.31 -24.02 10.04
N GLY A 198 -10.30 -23.13 11.04
CA GLY A 198 -9.27 -23.04 12.07
C GLY A 198 -7.96 -22.49 11.54
N ALA A 199 -8.01 -21.35 10.84
CA ALA A 199 -6.84 -20.53 10.58
C ALA A 199 -6.15 -20.13 11.91
N HIS A 200 -4.83 -20.20 11.98
CA HIS A 200 -4.09 -19.82 13.19
C HIS A 200 -4.06 -18.30 13.36
N HIS A 201 -3.96 -17.59 12.24
CA HIS A 201 -3.91 -16.12 12.17
C HIS A 201 -4.90 -15.61 11.13
N LEU A 202 -5.38 -14.39 11.33
CA LEU A 202 -6.18 -13.66 10.35
C LEU A 202 -5.65 -12.24 10.22
N VAL A 203 -5.51 -11.77 8.99
CA VAL A 203 -5.06 -10.41 8.68
C VAL A 203 -6.06 -9.71 7.76
N GLU A 204 -6.34 -8.45 8.07
CA GLU A 204 -7.25 -7.58 7.31
C GLU A 204 -6.51 -6.77 6.25
N ARG A 205 -5.23 -6.48 6.47
CA ARG A 205 -4.40 -5.71 5.55
C ARG A 205 -3.04 -6.39 5.33
N PRO A 206 -2.46 -6.31 4.13
CA PRO A 206 -1.18 -6.92 3.81
C PRO A 206 -0.04 -6.57 4.77
N GLY A 207 0.06 -5.34 5.27
CA GLY A 207 1.14 -4.93 6.17
C GLY A 207 1.17 -5.68 7.50
N GLN A 208 0.03 -6.23 7.95
CA GLN A 208 -0.05 -7.06 9.16
C GLN A 208 0.71 -8.38 9.01
N LEU A 209 0.97 -8.86 7.78
CA LEU A 209 1.87 -9.99 7.55
C LEU A 209 3.30 -9.70 8.02
N LEU A 210 3.74 -8.44 7.98
CA LEU A 210 5.07 -8.05 8.49
C LEU A 210 5.12 -8.09 10.02
N SER A 211 4.02 -7.76 10.70
CA SER A 211 3.89 -7.95 12.14
C SER A 211 3.96 -9.44 12.50
N LEU A 212 3.16 -10.25 11.82
CA LEU A 212 3.10 -11.69 12.05
C LEU A 212 4.43 -12.40 11.76
N VAL A 213 5.12 -12.05 10.67
CA VAL A 213 6.31 -12.77 10.21
C VAL A 213 7.60 -12.22 10.81
N LEU A 214 7.74 -10.89 10.88
CA LEU A 214 8.96 -10.21 11.29
C LEU A 214 8.88 -9.63 12.71
N GLY A 215 7.72 -9.67 13.36
CA GLY A 215 7.51 -9.05 14.68
C GLY A 215 7.52 -7.52 14.65
N ARG A 216 7.27 -6.90 13.48
CA ARG A 216 7.19 -5.44 13.35
C ARG A 216 5.91 -4.89 13.99
N PRO A 217 5.92 -3.68 14.58
CA PRO A 217 4.68 -3.03 15.00
C PRO A 217 3.72 -2.85 13.83
N GLU A 218 2.42 -3.04 14.07
CA GLU A 218 1.40 -2.76 13.06
C GLU A 218 1.20 -1.25 12.89
N THR A 219 0.91 -0.82 11.67
CA THR A 219 0.48 0.55 11.40
C THR A 219 -0.89 0.80 12.03
N GLN A 220 -0.95 1.69 13.01
CA GLN A 220 -2.20 2.04 13.68
C GLN A 220 -3.04 2.97 12.79
N THR A 221 -4.36 2.80 12.82
CA THR A 221 -5.30 3.81 12.29
C THR A 221 -5.82 4.61 13.46
N LEU A 222 -5.42 5.88 13.56
CA LEU A 222 -5.89 6.81 14.57
C LEU A 222 -7.14 7.52 14.06
N ALA A 223 -8.15 7.64 14.91
CA ALA A 223 -9.38 8.35 14.62
C ALA A 223 -9.13 9.87 14.53
N PRO A 224 -10.06 10.63 13.90
CA PRO A 224 -10.01 12.08 13.91
C PRO A 224 -9.79 12.62 15.33
N HIS A 225 -9.01 13.70 15.44
CA HIS A 225 -8.70 14.38 16.70
C HIS A 225 -7.81 13.61 17.70
N GLU A 226 -7.33 12.41 17.40
CA GLU A 226 -6.32 11.70 18.22
C GLU A 226 -4.90 12.30 18.10
N VAL A 227 -4.82 13.64 18.07
CA VAL A 227 -3.60 14.42 17.80
C VAL A 227 -2.52 14.20 18.85
N ALA A 228 -2.91 14.00 20.11
CA ALA A 228 -1.96 13.74 21.20
C ALA A 228 -1.24 12.39 21.01
N LYS A 229 -1.96 11.39 20.50
CA LYS A 229 -1.40 10.06 20.23
C LYS A 229 -0.44 10.12 19.04
N ALA A 230 -0.82 10.80 17.97
CA ALA A 230 0.06 11.05 16.82
C ALA A 230 1.34 11.81 17.23
N ALA A 231 1.23 12.86 18.05
CA ALA A 231 2.37 13.61 18.57
C ALA A 231 3.29 12.74 19.46
N GLN A 232 2.74 11.87 20.30
CA GLN A 232 3.53 10.91 21.09
C GLN A 232 4.32 9.93 20.23
N LEU A 233 3.74 9.44 19.13
CA LEU A 233 4.45 8.57 18.19
C LEU A 233 5.61 9.31 17.51
N LEU A 234 5.36 10.51 17.01
CA LEU A 234 6.41 11.36 16.40
C LEU A 234 7.54 11.67 17.38
N ALA A 235 7.21 12.00 18.64
CA ALA A 235 8.19 12.24 19.69
C ALA A 235 9.01 10.99 20.05
N ALA A 236 8.46 9.79 19.82
CA ALA A 236 9.18 8.52 19.96
C ALA A 236 10.03 8.15 18.72
N GLY A 237 10.07 9.02 17.71
CA GLY A 237 10.80 8.79 16.46
C GLY A 237 10.03 7.98 15.41
N GLU A 238 8.76 7.63 15.68
CA GLU A 238 7.92 6.91 14.74
C GLU A 238 7.36 7.83 13.63
N LEU A 239 7.03 7.25 12.50
CA LEU A 239 6.42 7.96 11.38
C LEU A 239 4.90 7.96 11.50
N VAL A 240 4.27 9.11 11.23
CA VAL A 240 2.82 9.24 11.22
C VAL A 240 2.36 9.90 9.93
N ALA A 241 1.49 9.24 9.18
CA ALA A 241 0.81 9.89 8.07
C ALA A 241 -0.31 10.81 8.60
N VAL A 242 -0.27 12.08 8.22
CA VAL A 242 -1.18 13.12 8.71
C VAL A 242 -2.00 13.74 7.57
N PRO A 243 -3.27 14.09 7.80
CA PRO A 243 -4.15 14.67 6.79
C PRO A 243 -3.82 16.15 6.54
N THR A 244 -3.91 16.61 5.30
CA THR A 244 -3.89 18.07 4.99
C THR A 244 -5.05 18.41 4.06
N GLU A 245 -5.29 19.70 3.82
CA GLU A 245 -6.22 20.13 2.78
C GLU A 245 -5.77 19.68 1.38
N THR A 246 -4.45 19.54 1.16
CA THR A 246 -3.85 19.18 -0.14
C THR A 246 -3.85 17.67 -0.42
N VAL A 247 -2.94 16.95 0.24
CA VAL A 247 -2.71 15.50 0.17
C VAL A 247 -2.25 15.04 1.55
N TYR A 248 -2.36 13.75 1.88
CA TYR A 248 -1.78 13.24 3.12
C TYR A 248 -0.26 13.37 3.08
N GLY A 249 0.33 13.75 4.21
CA GLY A 249 1.78 13.89 4.38
C GLY A 249 2.34 12.83 5.32
N LEU A 250 3.52 12.30 5.03
CA LEU A 250 4.24 11.39 5.93
C LEU A 250 5.11 12.23 6.86
N ALA A 251 4.71 12.38 8.11
CA ALA A 251 5.39 13.21 9.09
C ALA A 251 6.44 12.42 9.88
N SER A 252 7.55 13.10 10.14
CA SER A 252 8.58 12.80 11.13
C SER A 252 8.91 14.08 11.89
N ASP A 253 9.39 14.00 13.13
CA ASP A 253 9.90 15.17 13.85
C ASP A 253 11.12 15.73 13.10
N ALA A 254 11.04 17.00 12.65
CA ALA A 254 12.08 17.59 11.84
C ALA A 254 13.42 17.76 12.58
N TYR A 255 13.45 17.68 13.92
CA TYR A 255 14.68 17.77 14.71
C TYR A 255 15.36 16.42 14.96
N ILE A 256 14.70 15.29 14.70
CA ILE A 256 15.26 13.95 14.94
C ILE A 256 15.74 13.39 13.59
N GLU A 257 17.05 13.43 13.36
CA GLU A 257 17.68 12.99 12.10
C GLU A 257 17.29 11.55 11.72
N GLU A 258 17.27 10.64 12.70
CA GLU A 258 16.92 9.24 12.48
C GLU A 258 15.48 9.07 11.99
N SER A 259 14.55 9.88 12.51
CA SER A 259 13.15 9.84 12.06
C SER A 259 12.99 10.41 10.65
N VAL A 260 13.78 11.43 10.28
CA VAL A 260 13.81 11.97 8.92
C VAL A 260 14.41 10.95 7.95
N ARG A 261 15.45 10.22 8.35
CA ARG A 261 16.02 9.12 7.56
C ARG A 261 15.01 8.00 7.34
N ALA A 262 14.31 7.58 8.40
CA ALA A 262 13.22 6.61 8.31
C ALA A 262 12.12 7.07 7.33
N ASN A 263 11.81 8.38 7.26
CA ASN A 263 10.88 8.95 6.29
C ASN A 263 11.33 8.70 4.83
N TYR A 264 12.61 8.92 4.53
CA TYR A 264 13.18 8.61 3.21
C TYR A 264 13.12 7.11 2.89
N GLU A 265 13.52 6.27 3.84
CA GLU A 265 13.54 4.80 3.70
C GLU A 265 12.13 4.23 3.47
N ALA A 266 11.15 4.63 4.29
CA ALA A 266 9.76 4.17 4.19
C ALA A 266 9.17 4.43 2.79
N LYS A 267 9.54 5.57 2.19
CA LYS A 267 9.08 6.01 0.87
C LYS A 267 9.94 5.48 -0.29
N GLY A 268 11.15 4.98 -0.03
CA GLY A 268 12.16 4.77 -1.08
C GLY A 268 12.52 6.07 -1.81
N ARG A 269 12.55 7.20 -1.09
CA ARG A 269 12.86 8.53 -1.65
C ARG A 269 14.38 8.76 -1.59
N PRO A 270 15.01 9.32 -2.63
CA PRO A 270 16.42 9.73 -2.56
C PRO A 270 16.64 10.87 -1.55
N GLU A 271 17.66 10.74 -0.68
CA GLU A 271 18.02 11.75 0.33
C GLU A 271 18.44 13.10 -0.27
N GLU A 272 18.84 13.12 -1.54
CA GLU A 272 19.17 14.30 -2.34
C GLU A 272 17.98 15.27 -2.52
N LYS A 273 16.74 14.80 -2.30
CA LYS A 273 15.53 15.60 -2.50
C LYS A 273 15.07 16.20 -1.17
N PRO A 274 15.13 17.53 -0.97
CA PRO A 274 14.77 18.15 0.30
C PRO A 274 13.33 17.88 0.72
N LEU A 275 13.06 17.96 2.02
CA LEU A 275 11.73 17.87 2.61
C LEU A 275 11.25 19.26 3.04
N ASN A 276 9.99 19.55 2.71
CA ASN A 276 9.32 20.69 3.31
C ASN A 276 8.96 20.36 4.76
N VAL A 277 8.99 21.36 5.63
CA VAL A 277 8.51 21.24 7.00
C VAL A 277 7.14 21.90 7.16
N LEU A 278 6.25 21.24 7.90
CA LEU A 278 4.99 21.81 8.34
C LEU A 278 5.20 22.52 9.67
N VAL A 279 4.64 23.72 9.78
CA VAL A 279 4.68 24.61 10.95
C VAL A 279 3.27 24.99 11.36
N ASP A 280 3.09 25.53 12.56
CA ASP A 280 1.78 26.03 13.03
C ASP A 280 1.59 27.55 12.89
N GLY A 281 2.64 28.26 12.46
CA GLY A 281 2.63 29.71 12.27
C GLY A 281 4.02 30.31 12.02
N MET A 282 4.08 31.63 11.87
CA MET A 282 5.33 32.36 11.60
C MET A 282 6.33 32.29 12.76
N ASP A 283 5.87 32.24 14.02
CA ASP A 283 6.75 32.12 15.18
C ASP A 283 7.66 30.87 15.09
N MET A 284 7.11 29.74 14.62
CA MET A 284 7.89 28.52 14.39
C MET A 284 8.81 28.65 13.16
N VAL A 285 8.40 29.38 12.11
CA VAL A 285 9.27 29.70 10.95
C VAL A 285 10.50 30.49 11.38
N GLU A 286 10.36 31.48 12.26
CA GLU A 286 11.47 32.27 12.81
C GLU A 286 12.47 31.43 13.65
N GLY A 287 12.00 30.26 14.13
CA GLY A 287 12.82 29.25 14.77
C GLY A 287 13.73 28.47 13.81
N VAL A 288 13.30 28.25 12.56
CA VAL A 288 14.00 27.39 11.58
C VAL A 288 14.59 28.12 10.37
N CYS A 289 14.14 29.35 10.12
CA CYS A 289 14.59 30.20 9.02
C CYS A 289 15.24 31.49 9.53
N ARG A 290 16.00 32.15 8.66
CA ARG A 290 16.65 33.45 8.90
C ARG A 290 16.43 34.37 7.70
N ASP A 291 16.75 35.65 7.88
CA ASP A 291 16.69 36.66 6.81
C ASP A 291 15.33 36.66 6.07
N ILE A 292 14.24 36.49 6.84
CA ILE A 292 12.89 36.30 6.31
C ILE A 292 12.40 37.63 5.72
N PRO A 293 12.09 37.70 4.41
CA PRO A 293 11.65 38.94 3.78
C PRO A 293 10.23 39.32 4.25
N PRO A 294 9.89 40.63 4.34
CA PRO A 294 8.53 41.08 4.67
C PRO A 294 7.44 40.43 3.81
N GLU A 295 7.76 40.14 2.54
CA GLU A 295 6.87 39.49 1.58
C GLU A 295 6.44 38.07 2.03
N ALA A 296 7.25 37.37 2.82
CA ALA A 296 6.87 36.09 3.42
C ALA A 296 5.72 36.26 4.44
N TYR A 297 5.76 37.31 5.26
CA TYR A 297 4.69 37.61 6.21
C TYR A 297 3.41 38.05 5.49
N THR A 298 3.54 38.81 4.39
CA THR A 298 2.41 39.18 3.53
C THR A 298 1.72 37.95 2.95
N LEU A 299 2.50 37.02 2.39
CA LEU A 299 1.98 35.77 1.84
C LEU A 299 1.37 34.87 2.94
N ALA A 300 2.03 34.74 4.09
CA ALA A 300 1.49 33.98 5.22
C ALA A 300 0.15 34.55 5.69
N LYS A 301 0.02 35.87 5.82
CA LYS A 301 -1.25 36.52 6.19
C LYS A 301 -2.36 36.27 5.18
N ALA A 302 -2.03 36.17 3.90
CA ALA A 302 -3.01 35.98 2.83
C ALA A 302 -3.44 34.51 2.68
N PHE A 303 -2.52 33.56 2.88
CA PHE A 303 -2.71 32.17 2.44
C PHE A 303 -2.44 31.12 3.52
N TRP A 304 -2.02 31.50 4.73
CA TRP A 304 -1.84 30.56 5.84
C TRP A 304 -2.90 30.72 6.93
N PRO A 305 -3.40 29.61 7.49
CA PRO A 305 -3.18 28.21 7.07
C PRO A 305 -3.67 27.94 5.64
N GLY A 306 -2.93 27.14 4.86
CA GLY A 306 -3.33 26.84 3.49
C GLY A 306 -2.25 26.30 2.54
N PRO A 307 -2.58 26.16 1.24
CA PRO A 307 -1.81 25.38 0.27
C PRO A 307 -0.63 26.16 -0.33
N LEU A 308 0.06 26.96 0.48
CA LEU A 308 1.27 27.68 0.11
C LEU A 308 2.49 27.13 0.86
N THR A 309 3.55 26.84 0.12
CA THR A 309 4.88 26.55 0.67
C THR A 309 5.83 27.68 0.26
N MET A 310 6.57 28.22 1.23
CA MET A 310 7.58 29.25 1.00
C MET A 310 8.97 28.65 1.14
N ILE A 311 9.85 28.86 0.17
CA ILE A 311 11.28 28.58 0.30
C ILE A 311 11.97 29.82 0.88
N LEU A 312 12.64 29.63 2.01
CA LEU A 312 13.33 30.68 2.78
C LEU A 312 14.77 30.25 3.07
N TRP A 313 15.61 31.19 3.52
CA TRP A 313 16.95 30.85 3.99
C TRP A 313 16.87 30.09 5.31
N GLY A 314 17.47 28.89 5.35
CA GLY A 314 17.53 28.07 6.55
C GLY A 314 18.45 28.69 7.60
N LYS A 315 18.06 28.55 8.88
CA LYS A 315 18.85 29.01 10.03
C LYS A 315 19.95 28.03 10.44
N GLY A 316 19.92 26.80 9.90
CA GLY A 316 20.82 25.71 10.26
C GLY A 316 20.50 25.02 11.59
N THR A 317 19.28 25.22 12.11
CA THR A 317 18.81 24.58 13.35
C THR A 317 18.25 23.17 13.12
N LEU A 318 17.82 22.86 11.90
CA LEU A 318 17.37 21.53 11.49
C LEU A 318 18.56 20.65 11.06
N PRO A 319 18.51 19.32 11.26
CA PRO A 319 19.47 18.38 10.70
C PRO A 319 19.64 18.55 9.19
N SER A 320 20.87 18.41 8.68
CA SER A 320 21.20 18.66 7.26
C SER A 320 20.47 17.76 6.27
N ILE A 321 19.97 16.61 6.73
CA ILE A 321 19.15 15.70 5.92
C ILE A 321 17.81 16.33 5.51
N VAL A 322 17.24 17.25 6.29
CA VAL A 322 15.95 17.89 5.98
C VAL A 322 16.04 18.77 4.72
N PRO A 323 16.99 19.74 4.62
CA PRO A 323 17.20 20.50 3.40
C PRO A 323 18.08 19.78 2.37
N ALA A 324 18.38 18.49 2.55
CA ALA A 324 19.30 17.72 1.69
C ALA A 324 20.67 18.42 1.47
N GLY A 325 21.24 18.98 2.54
CA GLY A 325 22.48 19.76 2.51
C GLY A 325 22.35 21.18 1.93
N GLY A 326 21.15 21.58 1.50
CA GLY A 326 20.86 22.91 0.98
C GLY A 326 20.86 24.01 2.06
N ALA A 327 21.03 25.25 1.61
CA ALA A 327 20.98 26.44 2.47
C ALA A 327 19.57 27.00 2.67
N THR A 328 18.57 26.45 1.98
CA THR A 328 17.18 26.90 1.99
C THR A 328 16.26 25.84 2.58
N GLN A 329 15.13 26.29 3.13
CA GLN A 329 14.12 25.43 3.75
C GLN A 329 12.74 25.79 3.21
N GLY A 330 12.00 24.77 2.77
CA GLY A 330 10.59 24.89 2.46
C GLY A 330 9.74 24.80 3.73
N VAL A 331 8.88 25.79 3.97
CA VAL A 331 7.98 25.85 5.13
C VAL A 331 6.52 26.00 4.68
N ARG A 332 5.58 25.39 5.42
CA ARG A 332 4.14 25.52 5.17
C ARG A 332 3.33 25.42 6.46
N CYS A 333 2.35 26.30 6.63
CA CYS A 333 1.31 26.14 7.64
C CYS A 333 0.08 25.46 7.00
N PRO A 334 -0.20 24.17 7.27
CA PRO A 334 -1.28 23.42 6.60
C PRO A 334 -2.65 23.81 7.14
N ASP A 335 -3.67 23.86 6.27
CA ASP A 335 -5.06 24.13 6.65
C ASP A 335 -5.80 22.84 7.02
N HIS A 336 -5.35 22.18 8.08
CA HIS A 336 -6.07 21.03 8.63
C HIS A 336 -5.99 21.03 10.17
N PRO A 337 -7.14 21.02 10.88
CA PRO A 337 -7.17 21.17 12.33
C PRO A 337 -6.38 20.08 13.06
N ASP A 338 -6.50 18.82 12.61
CA ASP A 338 -5.77 17.72 13.25
C ASP A 338 -4.26 17.83 13.07
N THR A 339 -3.76 18.15 11.86
CA THR A 339 -2.32 18.32 11.64
C THR A 339 -1.75 19.51 12.39
N LEU A 340 -2.46 20.65 12.44
CA LEU A 340 -2.09 21.77 13.30
C LEU A 340 -2.09 21.36 14.78
N GLY A 341 -3.07 20.56 15.20
CA GLY A 341 -3.14 19.99 16.55
C GLY A 341 -1.93 19.10 16.87
N VAL A 342 -1.49 18.27 15.93
CA VAL A 342 -0.29 17.43 16.06
C VAL A 342 0.97 18.29 16.19
N ILE A 343 1.17 19.27 15.30
CA ILE A 343 2.32 20.18 15.34
C ILE A 343 2.39 20.90 16.69
N ARG A 344 1.26 21.44 17.17
CA ARG A 344 1.18 22.14 18.46
C ARG A 344 1.41 21.22 19.65
N ALA A 345 0.88 19.99 19.62
CA ALA A 345 1.06 19.02 20.68
C ALA A 345 2.50 18.50 20.76
N LEU A 346 3.18 18.35 19.62
CA LEU A 346 4.59 18.01 19.55
C LEU A 346 5.48 19.20 19.95
N GLY A 347 5.11 20.41 19.55
CA GLY A 347 5.88 21.65 19.76
C GLY A 347 7.01 21.85 18.75
N HIS A 348 7.17 20.94 17.78
CA HIS A 348 8.22 20.95 16.76
C HIS A 348 7.63 20.96 15.34
N PRO A 349 8.36 21.50 14.34
CA PRO A 349 7.99 21.37 12.95
C PRO A 349 8.08 19.91 12.47
N LEU A 350 7.24 19.55 11.50
CA LEU A 350 7.19 18.19 10.94
C LEU A 350 7.85 18.15 9.57
N ALA A 351 8.91 17.36 9.38
CA ALA A 351 9.41 17.07 8.04
C ALA A 351 8.40 16.15 7.34
N CYS A 352 7.73 16.66 6.30
CA CYS A 352 6.48 16.06 5.85
C CYS A 352 6.28 16.15 4.32
N PRO A 353 6.91 15.26 3.53
CA PRO A 353 6.53 15.04 2.14
C PRO A 353 5.16 14.36 2.04
N SER A 354 4.61 14.19 0.84
CA SER A 354 3.39 13.40 0.60
C SER A 354 3.53 11.96 1.13
N ALA A 355 2.45 11.31 1.57
CA ALA A 355 2.46 9.98 2.19
C ALA A 355 2.40 8.78 1.20
N ASN A 356 3.15 8.85 0.12
CA ASN A 356 3.21 7.83 -0.94
C ASN A 356 4.59 7.16 -1.04
N ILE A 357 4.66 6.00 -1.70
CA ILE A 357 5.93 5.51 -2.23
C ILE A 357 6.43 6.48 -3.30
N SER A 358 7.74 6.74 -3.34
CA SER A 358 8.34 7.64 -4.31
C SER A 358 8.00 7.23 -5.75
N GLY A 359 7.38 8.14 -6.50
CA GLY A 359 6.94 7.90 -7.89
C GLY A 359 5.47 7.46 -8.02
N HIS A 360 4.81 7.06 -6.93
CA HIS A 360 3.38 6.72 -6.93
C HIS A 360 2.50 7.98 -6.75
N PRO A 361 1.19 7.91 -7.06
CA PRO A 361 0.26 9.01 -6.78
C PRO A 361 0.19 9.40 -5.30
N SER A 362 0.10 10.70 -5.03
CA SER A 362 -0.08 11.24 -3.69
C SER A 362 -1.45 10.84 -3.10
N PRO A 363 -1.51 10.30 -1.86
CA PRO A 363 -2.76 9.88 -1.23
C PRO A 363 -3.62 11.07 -0.80
N LYS A 364 -4.94 10.90 -0.91
CA LYS A 364 -5.97 11.90 -0.59
C LYS A 364 -6.89 11.46 0.55
N ASN A 365 -6.68 10.27 1.09
CA ASN A 365 -7.39 9.72 2.25
C ASN A 365 -6.50 8.67 2.94
N ALA A 366 -6.88 8.26 4.15
CA ALA A 366 -6.13 7.26 4.93
C ALA A 366 -6.02 5.90 4.23
N THR A 367 -7.05 5.47 3.50
CA THR A 367 -7.02 4.20 2.74
C THR A 367 -5.88 4.19 1.72
N GLN A 368 -5.74 5.26 0.94
CA GLN A 368 -4.67 5.40 -0.05
C GLN A 368 -3.26 5.48 0.56
N VAL A 369 -3.14 5.91 1.82
CA VAL A 369 -1.88 5.81 2.58
C VAL A 369 -1.58 4.35 2.89
N LEU A 370 -2.55 3.62 3.45
CA LEU A 370 -2.38 2.23 3.86
C LEU A 370 -2.09 1.31 2.67
N GLU A 371 -2.71 1.57 1.52
CA GLU A 371 -2.42 0.90 0.25
C GLU A 371 -0.93 0.95 -0.15
N GLN A 372 -0.17 1.92 0.37
CA GLN A 372 1.23 2.16 0.01
C GLN A 372 2.22 1.97 1.17
N LEU A 373 1.83 2.31 2.40
CA LEU A 373 2.74 2.43 3.56
C LEU A 373 2.37 1.56 4.76
N ASP A 374 1.34 0.72 4.66
CA ASP A 374 0.98 -0.22 5.74
C ASP A 374 2.15 -1.17 6.09
N GLY A 375 2.42 -1.32 7.38
CA GLY A 375 3.57 -2.07 7.91
C GLY A 375 4.92 -1.37 7.76
N ARG A 376 4.96 -0.12 7.28
CA ARG A 376 6.19 0.71 7.17
C ARG A 376 6.19 1.94 8.08
N ILE A 377 5.04 2.30 8.63
CA ILE A 377 4.88 3.52 9.45
C ILE A 377 4.15 3.19 10.76
N GLY A 378 4.35 3.99 11.79
CA GLY A 378 3.73 3.76 13.11
C GLY A 378 2.22 3.99 13.10
N ALA A 379 1.74 4.99 12.37
CA ALA A 379 0.31 5.27 12.27
C ALA A 379 -0.11 6.07 11.02
N VAL A 380 -1.40 6.02 10.70
CA VAL A 380 -2.12 6.98 9.88
C VAL A 380 -3.20 7.66 10.73
N LEU A 381 -3.23 9.00 10.75
CA LEU A 381 -4.30 9.78 11.36
C LEU A 381 -5.40 10.02 10.32
N ASP A 382 -6.54 9.35 10.47
CA ASP A 382 -7.64 9.46 9.52
C ASP A 382 -8.45 10.74 9.79
N GLY A 383 -8.10 11.82 9.10
CA GLY A 383 -8.84 13.09 9.10
C GLY A 383 -9.90 13.17 7.99
N GLY A 384 -10.22 12.05 7.32
CA GLY A 384 -11.10 12.04 6.15
C GLY A 384 -10.39 12.47 4.85
N PRO A 385 -11.17 12.67 3.76
CA PRO A 385 -10.61 13.01 2.45
C PRO A 385 -10.11 14.47 2.37
N CYS A 386 -9.02 14.68 1.63
CA CYS A 386 -8.48 16.01 1.34
C CYS A 386 -9.47 16.88 0.55
N SER A 387 -9.60 18.15 0.91
CA SER A 387 -10.55 19.09 0.30
C SER A 387 -10.05 19.70 -1.02
N VAL A 388 -8.75 19.88 -1.19
CA VAL A 388 -8.11 20.44 -2.39
C VAL A 388 -7.65 19.33 -3.34
N GLY A 389 -6.99 18.28 -2.82
CA GLY A 389 -6.64 17.08 -3.60
C GLY A 389 -5.51 17.26 -4.63
N VAL A 390 -4.83 18.41 -4.63
CA VAL A 390 -3.59 18.70 -5.37
C VAL A 390 -2.55 19.30 -4.41
N GLU A 391 -1.26 19.17 -4.71
CA GLU A 391 -0.19 19.64 -3.84
C GLU A 391 -0.14 21.19 -3.71
N SER A 392 0.59 21.69 -2.70
CA SER A 392 0.77 23.12 -2.47
C SER A 392 1.53 23.83 -3.59
N THR A 393 1.21 25.11 -3.81
CA THR A 393 2.05 26.01 -4.61
C THR A 393 3.34 26.30 -3.85
N ILE A 394 4.49 26.26 -4.53
CA ILE A 394 5.81 26.52 -3.94
C ILE A 394 6.37 27.82 -4.52
N VAL A 395 6.66 28.79 -3.64
CA VAL A 395 7.25 30.09 -3.99
C VAL A 395 8.62 30.24 -3.35
N ASP A 396 9.62 30.57 -4.16
CA ASP A 396 10.98 30.89 -3.72
C ASP A 396 11.13 32.38 -3.44
N LEU A 397 11.35 32.70 -2.17
CA LEU A 397 11.53 34.06 -1.66
C LEU A 397 13.00 34.41 -1.41
N THR A 398 13.93 33.54 -1.81
CA THR A 398 15.38 33.75 -1.64
C THR A 398 16.04 34.49 -2.81
N VAL A 399 15.28 34.72 -3.89
CA VAL A 399 15.72 35.37 -5.12
C VAL A 399 14.81 36.56 -5.49
N LYS A 400 15.32 37.51 -6.29
CA LYS A 400 14.50 38.56 -6.92
C LYS A 400 14.73 38.57 -8.44
N PRO A 401 13.66 38.62 -9.27
CA PRO A 401 12.25 38.52 -8.89
C PRO A 401 11.92 37.18 -8.21
N PHE A 402 10.87 37.15 -7.38
CA PHE A 402 10.44 35.92 -6.71
C PHE A 402 9.97 34.89 -7.75
N ARG A 403 10.10 33.59 -7.42
CA ARG A 403 9.84 32.53 -8.39
C ARG A 403 8.80 31.53 -7.89
N ILE A 404 7.87 31.12 -8.75
CA ILE A 404 7.04 29.93 -8.52
C ILE A 404 7.84 28.71 -8.98
N LEU A 405 8.22 27.85 -8.04
CA LEU A 405 8.93 26.60 -8.34
C LEU A 405 7.98 25.46 -8.74
N ARG A 406 6.74 25.53 -8.24
CA ARG A 406 5.66 24.59 -8.57
C ARG A 406 4.32 25.28 -8.40
N GLN A 407 3.49 25.23 -9.43
CA GLN A 407 2.08 25.61 -9.33
C GLN A 407 1.28 24.47 -8.70
N GLY A 408 0.41 24.80 -7.74
CA GLY A 408 -0.42 23.87 -6.99
C GLY A 408 -1.77 24.48 -6.65
N GLY A 409 -2.22 24.36 -5.41
CA GLY A 409 -3.54 24.85 -4.95
C GLY A 409 -3.78 26.37 -5.06
N LEU A 410 -2.77 27.18 -5.37
CA LEU A 410 -2.89 28.63 -5.60
C LEU A 410 -2.45 29.00 -7.02
N SER A 411 -3.18 29.92 -7.65
CA SER A 411 -2.84 30.45 -8.99
C SER A 411 -1.72 31.50 -8.91
N ARG A 412 -1.03 31.74 -10.03
CA ARG A 412 0.00 32.79 -10.13
C ARG A 412 -0.58 34.15 -9.80
N GLU A 413 -1.76 34.45 -10.33
CA GLU A 413 -2.42 35.74 -10.20
C GLU A 413 -2.72 36.06 -8.74
N ALA A 414 -3.13 35.06 -7.95
CA ALA A 414 -3.34 35.24 -6.51
C ALA A 414 -2.03 35.59 -5.78
N ILE A 415 -0.93 34.93 -6.13
CA ILE A 415 0.40 35.20 -5.55
C ILE A 415 0.87 36.62 -5.91
N GLU A 416 0.80 36.99 -7.19
CA GLU A 416 1.21 38.32 -7.67
C GLU A 416 0.36 39.44 -7.06
N GLN A 417 -0.96 39.22 -6.93
CA GLN A 417 -1.87 40.16 -6.28
C GLN A 417 -1.50 40.38 -4.81
N ALA A 418 -1.15 39.32 -4.08
CA ALA A 418 -0.74 39.42 -2.68
C ALA A 418 0.62 40.12 -2.52
N LEU A 419 1.56 39.85 -3.42
CA LEU A 419 2.91 40.44 -3.39
C LEU A 419 2.95 41.89 -3.91
N GLY A 420 2.02 42.25 -4.78
CA GLY A 420 2.04 43.54 -5.49
C GLY A 420 3.15 43.65 -6.54
N CYS A 421 3.71 42.52 -6.98
CA CYS A 421 4.72 42.45 -8.04
C CYS A 421 4.59 41.15 -8.85
N GLU A 422 5.15 41.14 -10.07
CA GLU A 422 5.22 39.94 -10.91
C GLU A 422 6.16 38.88 -10.32
N VAL A 423 5.87 37.62 -10.60
CA VAL A 423 6.71 36.47 -10.22
C VAL A 423 7.11 35.65 -11.43
N GLU A 424 8.35 35.16 -11.45
CA GLU A 424 8.91 34.33 -12.51
C GLU A 424 8.58 32.84 -12.32
N GLY A 425 8.76 32.05 -13.40
CA GLY A 425 8.69 30.58 -13.36
C GLY A 425 7.30 30.05 -13.62
#